data_AF-A0A226WKZ5-F1
#
_entry.id   AF-A0A226WKZ5-F1
#
_cell.length_a   1.000
_cell.length_b   1.000
_cell.length_c   1.000
_cell.angle_alpha   90.00
_cell.angle_beta   90.00
_cell.angle_gamma   90.00
#
_symmetry.space_group_name_H-M   'P 1'
#
loop_
_entity.id
_entity.type
_entity.pdbx_description
1 polymer ?
#
loop_
_entity_poly.entity_id
_entity_poly.type
_entity_poly.pdbx_seq_one_letter_code
_entity_poly.pdbx_strand_id
1 'polypeptide(L)'
;MRLGQAYFDALSAQDSVVIVRSQKASIAEQLESAKRSFDVGQSTITDTNEAQAKYDQAISQEIAAQNDLEVKLAALEQIVGHPVTRVDGLAHGVTLPPPIPADMQQWVDMARDANYQVVLKRLAVANSQREILKAQASHYPTLDLVASYGKNSLGAAGAGNFGGNFGGNFGGNFAGNFGGGFGSGANTISPHVPAAAAELGN
;
A
#
# COMPACT_ATOMS: atom_id res chain seq x y z
N MET A 1 -5.80 -10.91 2.13
CA MET A 1 -5.37 -10.66 3.52
C MET A 1 -3.85 -10.68 3.57
N ARG A 2 -3.17 -9.53 3.60
CA ARG A 2 -1.69 -9.49 3.47
C ARG A 2 -0.96 -9.95 4.74
N LEU A 3 -1.51 -9.66 5.91
CA LEU A 3 -0.93 -10.02 7.21
C LEU A 3 -0.90 -11.53 7.44
N GLY A 4 -2.03 -12.22 7.21
CA GLY A 4 -2.11 -13.67 7.40
C GLY A 4 -1.17 -14.46 6.48
N GLN A 5 -1.06 -14.05 5.22
CA GLN A 5 -0.11 -14.66 4.27
C GLN A 5 1.34 -14.43 4.70
N ALA A 6 1.71 -13.20 5.05
CA ALA A 6 3.06 -12.88 5.50
C ALA A 6 3.47 -13.66 6.76
N TYR A 7 2.53 -13.88 7.69
CA TYR A 7 2.77 -14.68 8.89
C TYR A 7 3.08 -16.15 8.57
N PHE A 8 2.24 -16.79 7.73
CA PHE A 8 2.47 -18.18 7.34
C PHE A 8 3.70 -18.36 6.45
N ASP A 9 4.01 -17.39 5.59
CA ASP A 9 5.24 -17.39 4.78
C ASP A 9 6.49 -17.33 5.67
N ALA A 10 6.51 -16.46 6.69
CA ALA A 10 7.61 -16.35 7.64
C ALA A 10 7.75 -17.62 8.50
N LEU A 11 6.64 -18.23 8.92
CA LEU A 11 6.65 -19.50 9.62
C LEU A 11 7.23 -20.64 8.76
N SER A 12 6.80 -20.75 7.50
CA SER A 12 7.33 -21.74 6.56
C SER A 12 8.82 -21.55 6.26
N ALA A 13 9.29 -20.31 6.19
CA ALA A 13 10.72 -20.00 6.01
C ALA A 13 11.53 -20.43 7.24
N GLN A 14 10.98 -20.26 8.45
CA GLN A 14 11.63 -20.69 9.69
C GLN A 14 11.80 -22.22 9.73
N ASP A 15 10.75 -22.97 9.37
CA ASP A 15 10.83 -24.43 9.29
C ASP A 15 11.83 -24.89 8.22
N SER A 16 11.90 -24.16 7.10
CA SER A 16 12.87 -24.44 6.04
C SER A 16 14.32 -24.33 6.54
N VAL A 17 14.63 -23.32 7.38
CA VAL A 17 15.95 -23.19 8.01
C VAL A 17 16.27 -24.38 8.92
N VAL A 18 15.29 -24.86 9.69
CA VAL A 18 15.47 -26.04 10.56
C VAL A 18 15.77 -27.29 9.73
N ILE A 19 15.02 -27.51 8.64
CA ILE A 19 15.22 -28.64 7.73
C ILE A 19 16.63 -28.59 7.12
N VAL A 20 17.03 -27.44 6.57
CA VAL A 20 18.35 -27.30 5.92
C VAL A 20 19.49 -27.48 6.94
N ARG A 21 19.33 -27.01 8.18
CA ARG A 21 20.30 -27.26 9.26
C ARG A 21 20.42 -28.75 9.59
N SER A 22 19.30 -29.47 9.67
CA SER A 22 19.31 -30.91 9.91
C SER A 22 19.98 -31.67 8.76
N GLN A 23 19.75 -31.23 7.51
CA GLN A 23 20.37 -31.81 6.32
C GLN A 23 21.89 -31.56 6.31
N LYS A 24 22.34 -30.36 6.68
CA LYS A 24 23.77 -30.05 6.83
C LYS A 24 24.42 -30.97 7.87
N ALA A 25 23.75 -31.21 9.01
CA ALA A 25 24.27 -32.10 10.04
C ALA A 25 24.45 -33.54 9.51
N SER A 26 23.45 -34.08 8.82
CA SER A 26 23.55 -35.41 8.19
C SER A 26 24.67 -35.50 7.15
N ILE A 27 24.85 -34.45 6.33
CA ILE A 27 25.94 -34.40 5.34
C ILE A 27 27.30 -34.29 6.02
N ALA A 28 27.40 -33.57 7.14
CA ALA A 28 28.62 -33.50 7.94
C ALA A 28 29.03 -34.89 8.48
N GLU A 29 28.07 -35.68 8.96
CA GLU A 29 28.34 -37.06 9.40
C GLU A 29 28.84 -37.95 8.26
N GLN A 30 28.27 -37.79 7.06
CA GLN A 30 28.72 -38.50 5.86
C GLN A 30 30.15 -38.10 5.47
N LEU A 31 30.46 -36.81 5.50
CA LEU A 31 31.81 -36.29 5.23
C LEU A 31 32.82 -36.86 6.23
N GLU A 32 32.50 -36.87 7.51
CA GLU A 32 33.37 -37.43 8.54
C GLU A 32 33.56 -38.95 8.38
N SER A 33 32.52 -39.67 7.95
CA SER A 33 32.65 -41.09 7.61
C SER A 33 33.58 -41.30 6.40
N ALA A 34 33.45 -40.48 5.35
CA ALA A 34 34.29 -40.57 4.15
C ALA A 34 35.76 -40.28 4.47
N LYS A 35 36.05 -39.25 5.29
CA LYS A 35 37.40 -38.94 5.76
C LYS A 35 38.02 -40.10 6.52
N ARG A 36 37.29 -40.70 7.47
CA ARG A 36 37.79 -41.88 8.22
C ARG A 36 38.10 -43.05 7.29
N SER A 37 37.27 -43.30 6.29
CA SER A 37 37.50 -44.36 5.30
C SER A 37 38.72 -44.08 4.40
N PHE A 38 39.01 -42.81 4.09
CA PHE A 38 40.22 -42.41 3.38
C PHE A 38 41.48 -42.58 4.23
N ASP A 39 41.43 -42.20 5.52
CA ASP A 39 42.57 -42.33 6.45
C ASP A 39 43.01 -43.79 6.64
N VAL A 40 42.07 -44.74 6.58
CA VAL A 40 42.35 -46.19 6.62
C VAL A 40 42.62 -46.81 5.24
N GLY A 41 42.64 -46.00 4.17
CA GLY A 41 42.95 -46.44 2.80
C GLY A 41 41.84 -47.21 2.08
N GLN A 42 40.59 -47.18 2.57
CA GLN A 42 39.43 -47.88 1.99
C GLN A 42 38.63 -47.03 0.99
N SER A 43 38.92 -45.73 0.88
CA SER A 43 38.23 -44.78 -0.02
C SER A 43 39.24 -43.93 -0.79
N THR A 44 38.82 -43.37 -1.92
CA THR A 44 39.69 -42.52 -2.77
C THR A 44 39.60 -41.05 -2.32
N ILE A 45 40.65 -40.27 -2.56
CA ILE A 45 40.65 -38.81 -2.31
C ILE A 45 39.51 -38.08 -3.04
N THR A 46 39.09 -38.60 -4.20
CA THR A 46 37.94 -38.10 -4.97
C THR A 46 36.64 -38.20 -4.19
N ASP A 47 36.41 -39.29 -3.47
CA ASP A 47 35.17 -39.50 -2.69
C ASP A 47 35.06 -38.50 -1.53
N THR A 48 36.20 -38.19 -0.90
CA THR A 48 36.28 -37.18 0.17
C THR A 48 36.03 -35.77 -0.39
N ASN A 49 36.60 -35.47 -1.55
CA ASN A 49 36.36 -34.19 -2.23
C ASN A 49 34.89 -34.03 -2.68
N GLU A 50 34.24 -35.10 -3.15
CA GLU A 50 32.82 -35.07 -3.50
C GLU A 50 31.94 -34.85 -2.26
N ALA A 51 32.26 -35.51 -1.14
CA ALA A 51 31.58 -35.28 0.13
C ALA A 51 31.77 -33.85 0.65
N GLN A 52 32.97 -33.28 0.48
CA GLN A 52 33.25 -31.88 0.85
C GLN A 52 32.43 -30.91 -0.01
N ALA A 53 32.36 -31.13 -1.33
CA ALA A 53 31.55 -30.30 -2.22
C ALA A 53 30.06 -30.34 -1.83
N LYS A 54 29.53 -31.49 -1.44
CA LYS A 54 28.14 -31.62 -0.93
C LYS A 54 27.94 -30.86 0.38
N TYR A 55 28.92 -30.88 1.28
CA TYR A 55 28.87 -30.11 2.52
C TYR A 55 28.89 -28.60 2.27
N ASP A 56 29.75 -28.14 1.36
CA ASP A 56 29.83 -26.72 0.97
C ASP A 56 28.53 -26.24 0.28
N GLN A 57 27.91 -27.12 -0.51
CA GLN A 57 26.58 -26.88 -1.08
C GLN A 57 25.52 -26.75 0.02
N ALA A 58 25.55 -27.60 1.04
CA ALA A 58 24.62 -27.53 2.17
C ALA A 58 24.80 -26.25 3.00
N ILE A 59 26.04 -25.78 3.19
CA ILE A 59 26.32 -24.47 3.82
C ILE A 59 25.69 -23.34 3.00
N SER A 60 25.86 -23.37 1.67
CA SER A 60 25.28 -22.37 0.78
C SER A 60 23.75 -22.34 0.86
N GLN A 61 23.12 -23.52 0.93
CA GLN A 61 21.67 -23.64 1.12
C GLN A 61 21.23 -23.10 2.48
N GLU A 62 22.00 -23.30 3.55
CA GLU A 62 21.69 -22.74 4.87
C GLU A 62 21.68 -21.21 4.83
N ILE A 63 22.70 -20.60 4.22
CA ILE A 63 22.79 -19.14 4.10
C ILE A 63 21.61 -18.60 3.27
N ALA A 64 21.27 -19.26 2.16
CA ALA A 64 20.12 -18.88 1.34
C ALA A 64 18.80 -18.95 2.11
N ALA A 65 18.59 -20.02 2.89
CA ALA A 65 17.39 -20.18 3.71
C ALA A 65 17.32 -19.15 4.86
N GLN A 66 18.45 -18.80 5.46
CA GLN A 66 18.52 -17.75 6.49
C GLN A 66 18.19 -16.38 5.90
N ASN A 67 18.73 -16.05 4.73
CA ASN A 67 18.42 -14.81 4.03
C ASN A 67 16.92 -14.74 3.65
N ASP A 68 16.33 -15.84 3.17
CA ASP A 68 14.90 -15.86 2.87
C ASP A 68 14.05 -15.62 4.13
N LEU A 69 14.40 -16.26 5.26
CA LEU A 69 13.75 -16.00 6.55
C LEU A 69 13.83 -14.52 6.94
N GLU A 70 15.01 -13.89 6.84
CA GLU A 70 15.17 -12.46 7.14
C GLU A 70 14.30 -11.58 6.23
N VAL A 71 14.22 -11.90 4.93
CA VAL A 71 13.36 -11.18 3.98
C VAL A 71 11.87 -11.32 4.35
N LYS A 72 11.43 -12.53 4.72
CA LYS A 72 10.04 -12.77 5.13
C LYS A 72 9.70 -12.08 6.46
N LEU A 73 10.62 -12.08 7.41
CA LEU A 73 10.48 -11.34 8.66
C LEU A 73 10.40 -9.84 8.40
N ALA A 74 11.30 -9.28 7.59
CA ALA A 74 11.26 -7.86 7.21
C ALA A 74 9.94 -7.46 6.52
N ALA A 75 9.40 -8.33 5.66
CA ALA A 75 8.09 -8.11 5.03
C ALA A 75 6.94 -8.13 6.05
N LEU A 76 7.03 -8.97 7.09
CA LEU A 76 6.08 -9.00 8.18
C LEU A 76 6.22 -7.75 9.07
N GLU A 77 7.44 -7.33 9.39
CA GLU A 77 7.75 -6.11 10.15
C GLU A 77 7.19 -4.86 9.46
N GLN A 78 7.28 -4.78 8.13
CA GLN A 78 6.69 -3.67 7.37
C GLN A 78 5.16 -3.59 7.52
N ILE A 79 4.50 -4.73 7.71
CA ILE A 79 3.03 -4.78 7.86
C ILE A 79 2.62 -4.55 9.32
N VAL A 80 3.36 -5.09 10.27
CA VAL A 80 3.04 -5.02 11.71
C VAL A 80 3.55 -3.71 12.33
N GLY A 81 4.63 -3.13 11.82
CA GLY A 81 5.25 -1.89 12.33
C GLY A 81 6.13 -2.08 13.57
N HIS A 82 6.45 -3.32 13.93
CA HIS A 82 7.22 -3.70 15.13
C HIS A 82 8.25 -4.75 14.72
N PRO A 83 9.44 -4.80 15.34
CA PRO A 83 10.44 -5.81 15.02
C PRO A 83 9.94 -7.21 15.43
N VAL A 84 10.04 -8.18 14.53
CA VAL A 84 9.61 -9.57 14.73
C VAL A 84 10.82 -10.47 14.54
N THR A 85 11.42 -10.92 15.64
CA THR A 85 12.62 -11.77 15.62
C THR A 85 12.30 -13.25 15.49
N ARG A 86 11.11 -13.68 15.90
CA ARG A 86 10.68 -15.09 15.81
C ARG A 86 9.16 -15.15 15.67
N VAL A 87 8.70 -16.05 14.80
CA VAL A 87 7.29 -16.38 14.67
C VAL A 87 7.03 -17.61 15.54
N ASP A 88 5.95 -17.59 16.33
CA ASP A 88 5.54 -18.78 17.07
C ASP A 88 4.97 -19.83 16.12
N GLY A 89 5.52 -21.03 16.17
CA GLY A 89 5.05 -22.13 15.33
C GLY A 89 3.69 -22.65 15.76
N LEU A 90 2.99 -23.27 14.80
CA LEU A 90 1.79 -24.03 15.08
C LEU A 90 2.16 -25.20 16.00
N ALA A 91 1.52 -25.30 17.17
CA ALA A 91 1.71 -26.43 18.06
C ALA A 91 1.39 -27.74 17.32
N HIS A 92 2.31 -28.71 17.36
CA HIS A 92 2.08 -30.03 16.79
C HIS A 92 0.83 -30.66 17.47
N GLY A 93 -0.23 -30.90 16.69
CA GLY A 93 -1.47 -31.52 17.17
C GLY A 93 -2.73 -30.65 17.12
N VAL A 94 -2.68 -29.44 16.56
CA VAL A 94 -3.91 -28.65 16.34
C VAL A 94 -4.76 -29.29 15.25
N THR A 95 -5.88 -29.89 15.63
CA THR A 95 -6.97 -30.25 14.70
C THR A 95 -7.55 -28.96 14.12
N LEU A 96 -7.28 -28.68 12.84
CA LEU A 96 -7.89 -27.56 12.16
C LEU A 96 -9.41 -27.78 12.11
N PRO A 97 -10.23 -26.88 12.69
CA PRO A 97 -11.67 -26.99 12.56
C PRO A 97 -12.05 -26.84 11.07
N PRO A 98 -13.00 -27.65 10.58
CA PRO A 98 -13.45 -27.54 9.20
C PRO A 98 -14.01 -26.14 8.92
N PRO A 99 -13.87 -25.62 7.69
CA PRO A 99 -14.40 -24.31 7.33
C PRO A 99 -15.93 -24.30 7.48
N ILE A 100 -16.43 -23.38 8.30
CA ILE A 100 -17.85 -23.10 8.47
C ILE A 100 -18.11 -21.80 7.69
N PRO A 101 -19.02 -21.76 6.69
CA PRO A 101 -19.93 -22.80 6.21
C PRO A 101 -19.29 -23.79 5.21
N ALA A 102 -19.80 -25.03 5.17
CA ALA A 102 -19.36 -26.06 4.24
C ALA A 102 -19.86 -25.87 2.80
N ASP A 103 -20.76 -24.91 2.56
CA ASP A 103 -21.41 -24.68 1.27
C ASP A 103 -20.75 -23.54 0.47
N MET A 104 -20.27 -23.87 -0.72
CA MET A 104 -19.59 -22.95 -1.64
C MET A 104 -20.50 -21.78 -2.05
N GLN A 105 -21.81 -22.02 -2.19
CA GLN A 105 -22.76 -20.99 -2.62
C GLN A 105 -22.82 -19.83 -1.61
N GLN A 106 -22.77 -20.14 -0.31
CA GLN A 106 -22.79 -19.13 0.76
C GLN A 106 -21.53 -18.25 0.74
N TRP A 107 -20.37 -18.81 0.39
CA TRP A 107 -19.14 -18.04 0.20
C TRP A 107 -19.22 -17.10 -1.00
N VAL A 108 -19.91 -17.48 -2.09
CA VAL A 108 -20.10 -16.62 -3.27
C VAL A 108 -21.02 -15.45 -2.95
N ASP A 109 -22.12 -15.70 -2.23
CA ASP A 109 -23.06 -14.63 -1.84
C ASP A 109 -22.41 -13.65 -0.84
N MET A 110 -21.69 -14.16 0.16
CA MET A 110 -20.88 -13.32 1.06
C MET A 110 -19.80 -12.53 0.30
N ALA A 111 -19.13 -13.14 -0.67
CA ALA A 111 -18.15 -12.45 -1.51
C ALA A 111 -18.81 -11.40 -2.42
N ARG A 112 -20.05 -11.61 -2.86
CA ARG A 112 -20.76 -10.63 -3.70
C ARG A 112 -21.13 -9.37 -2.92
N ASP A 113 -21.51 -9.52 -1.66
CA ASP A 113 -21.94 -8.42 -0.80
C ASP A 113 -20.79 -7.75 -0.04
N ALA A 114 -19.76 -8.49 0.36
CA ALA A 114 -18.62 -7.97 1.13
C ALA A 114 -17.42 -7.54 0.26
N ASN A 115 -17.46 -7.71 -1.06
CA ASN A 115 -16.34 -7.32 -1.92
C ASN A 115 -16.31 -5.80 -2.14
N TYR A 116 -15.41 -5.14 -1.41
CA TYR A 116 -15.13 -3.70 -1.51
C TYR A 116 -14.81 -3.23 -2.93
N GLN A 117 -14.29 -4.08 -3.82
CA GLN A 117 -14.08 -3.70 -5.22
C GLN A 117 -15.41 -3.43 -5.94
N VAL A 118 -16.46 -4.21 -5.66
CA VAL A 118 -17.79 -4.00 -6.25
C VAL A 118 -18.39 -2.70 -5.72
N VAL A 119 -18.25 -2.42 -4.43
CA VAL A 119 -18.69 -1.16 -3.80
C VAL A 119 -17.95 0.03 -4.40
N LEU A 120 -16.63 -0.07 -4.58
CA LEU A 120 -15.81 0.98 -5.23
C LEU A 120 -16.26 1.24 -6.67
N LYS A 121 -16.56 0.18 -7.44
CA LYS A 121 -17.10 0.34 -8.81
C LYS A 121 -18.49 0.97 -8.81
N ARG A 122 -19.37 0.62 -7.86
CA ARG A 122 -20.68 1.27 -7.70
C ARG A 122 -20.53 2.76 -7.36
N LEU A 123 -19.64 3.11 -6.44
CA LEU A 123 -19.31 4.50 -6.10
C LEU A 123 -18.72 5.26 -7.30
N ALA A 124 -17.86 4.61 -8.10
CA ALA A 124 -17.32 5.21 -9.31
C ALA A 124 -18.44 5.53 -10.33
N VAL A 125 -19.40 4.61 -10.53
CA VAL A 125 -20.58 4.86 -11.38
C VAL A 125 -21.44 6.00 -10.82
N ALA A 126 -21.69 6.04 -9.51
CA ALA A 126 -22.44 7.12 -8.89
C ALA A 126 -21.74 8.49 -9.05
N ASN A 127 -20.41 8.53 -8.96
CA ASN A 127 -19.63 9.73 -9.23
C ASN A 127 -19.73 10.15 -10.70
N SER A 128 -19.60 9.21 -11.65
CA SER A 128 -19.77 9.52 -13.07
C SER A 128 -21.17 10.05 -13.39
N GLN A 129 -22.22 9.52 -12.76
CA GLN A 129 -23.58 10.04 -12.90
C GLN A 129 -23.70 11.47 -12.36
N ARG A 130 -23.08 11.77 -11.21
CA ARG A 130 -23.05 13.12 -10.65
C ARG A 130 -22.27 14.09 -11.52
N GLU A 131 -21.17 13.67 -12.14
CA GLU A 131 -20.42 14.48 -13.10
C GLU A 131 -21.25 14.79 -14.36
N ILE A 132 -22.04 13.82 -14.86
CA ILE A 132 -22.99 14.06 -15.96
C ILE A 132 -24.05 15.08 -15.55
N LEU A 133 -24.64 14.94 -14.35
CA LEU A 133 -25.63 15.90 -13.85
C LEU A 133 -25.03 17.29 -13.65
N LYS A 134 -23.79 17.39 -13.18
CA LYS A 134 -23.05 18.66 -13.04
C LYS A 134 -22.76 19.29 -14.41
N ALA A 135 -22.37 18.48 -15.40
CA ALA A 135 -22.15 18.93 -16.77
C ALA A 135 -23.46 19.35 -17.48
N GLN A 136 -24.59 18.74 -17.12
CA GLN A 136 -25.91 19.23 -17.53
C GLN A 136 -26.26 20.52 -16.78
N ALA A 137 -25.94 20.61 -15.49
CA ALA A 137 -26.26 21.76 -14.66
C ALA A 137 -25.48 23.03 -15.00
N SER A 138 -24.34 22.93 -15.70
CA SER A 138 -23.65 24.09 -16.28
C SER A 138 -24.46 24.80 -17.37
N HIS A 139 -25.55 24.19 -17.86
CA HIS A 139 -26.49 24.81 -18.79
C HIS A 139 -27.70 25.42 -18.08
N TYR A 140 -27.83 25.28 -16.76
CA TYR A 140 -28.86 25.97 -16.00
C TYR A 140 -28.44 27.40 -15.67
N PRO A 141 -29.38 28.34 -15.62
CA PRO A 141 -29.09 29.70 -15.17
C PRO A 141 -28.63 29.69 -13.71
N THR A 142 -27.59 30.45 -13.41
CA THR A 142 -27.09 30.65 -12.05
C THR A 142 -27.53 32.02 -11.54
N LEU A 143 -27.94 32.08 -10.27
CA LEU A 143 -28.28 33.30 -9.56
C LEU A 143 -27.32 33.43 -8.39
N ASP A 144 -26.50 34.47 -8.40
CA ASP A 144 -25.59 34.80 -7.30
C ASP A 144 -25.99 36.12 -6.66
N LEU A 145 -25.93 36.18 -5.33
CA LEU A 145 -26.30 37.34 -4.53
C LEU A 145 -25.12 37.73 -3.66
N VAL A 146 -24.57 38.92 -3.91
CA VAL A 146 -23.45 39.47 -3.15
C VAL A 146 -23.91 40.70 -2.38
N ALA A 147 -23.80 40.61 -1.06
CA ALA A 147 -24.03 41.72 -0.13
C ALA A 147 -22.73 41.99 0.62
N SER A 148 -22.22 43.23 0.53
CA SER A 148 -21.05 43.65 1.30
C SER A 148 -21.33 44.91 2.08
N TYR A 149 -20.86 44.92 3.32
CA TYR A 149 -20.94 46.05 4.24
C TYR A 149 -19.54 46.34 4.76
N GLY A 150 -19.02 47.52 4.45
CA GLY A 150 -17.65 47.90 4.77
C GLY A 150 -17.58 49.30 5.36
N LYS A 151 -16.78 49.45 6.41
CA LYS A 151 -16.42 50.75 6.99
C LYS A 151 -14.99 51.08 6.56
N ASN A 152 -14.81 52.15 5.79
CA ASN A 152 -13.47 52.61 5.40
C ASN A 152 -13.18 53.94 6.07
N SER A 153 -12.18 53.96 6.96
CA SER A 153 -11.66 55.19 7.55
C SER A 153 -10.32 55.52 6.89
N LEU A 154 -10.30 56.48 5.97
CA LEU A 154 -9.05 57.08 5.53
C LEU A 154 -8.56 58.00 6.66
N GLY A 155 -7.54 57.55 7.38
CA GLY A 155 -6.82 58.40 8.34
C GLY A 155 -5.98 59.42 7.59
N ALA A 156 -6.54 60.60 7.30
CA ALA A 156 -5.78 61.73 6.76
C ALA A 156 -5.15 62.53 7.91
N ALA A 157 -3.83 62.48 8.02
CA ALA A 157 -3.07 63.40 8.85
C ALA A 157 -2.93 64.74 8.10
N GLY A 158 -3.88 65.65 8.29
CA GLY A 158 -3.81 67.02 7.75
C GLY A 158 -5.17 67.59 7.38
N ALA A 159 -5.52 68.68 8.07
CA ALA A 159 -6.63 69.61 7.85
C ALA A 159 -7.74 69.20 6.86
N GLY A 160 -8.88 68.78 7.44
CA GLY A 160 -10.20 69.14 6.90
C GLY A 160 -10.83 68.19 5.89
N ASN A 161 -11.21 66.97 6.32
CA ASN A 161 -12.49 66.36 5.92
C ASN A 161 -12.78 65.13 6.81
N PHE A 162 -13.63 65.26 7.83
CA PHE A 162 -14.08 64.12 8.66
C PHE A 162 -15.36 63.52 8.09
N GLY A 163 -15.24 62.85 6.95
CA GLY A 163 -16.34 62.08 6.35
C GLY A 163 -16.00 60.61 6.39
N GLY A 164 -16.58 59.85 7.32
CA GLY A 164 -16.58 58.39 7.23
C GLY A 164 -17.46 57.99 6.05
N ASN A 165 -16.89 57.31 5.05
CA ASN A 165 -17.68 56.79 3.94
C ASN A 165 -18.33 55.48 4.38
N PHE A 166 -19.63 55.53 4.69
CA PHE A 166 -20.44 54.36 4.97
C PHE A 166 -21.17 53.97 3.69
N GLY A 167 -20.77 52.85 3.08
CA GLY A 167 -21.40 52.32 1.89
C GLY A 167 -21.72 50.84 2.07
N GLY A 168 -22.97 50.46 1.80
CA GLY A 168 -23.36 49.07 1.56
C GLY A 168 -23.49 48.87 0.06
N ASN A 169 -22.98 47.76 -0.47
CA ASN A 169 -23.20 47.36 -1.85
C ASN A 169 -24.05 46.09 -1.87
N PHE A 170 -25.18 46.16 -2.56
CA PHE A 170 -26.05 45.02 -2.81
C PHE A 170 -26.14 44.83 -4.32
N GLY A 171 -25.64 43.71 -4.81
CA GLY A 171 -25.67 43.37 -6.22
C GLY A 171 -26.06 41.90 -6.39
N GLY A 172 -26.94 41.63 -7.34
CA GLY A 172 -27.21 40.28 -7.81
C GLY A 172 -26.67 40.14 -9.23
N ASN A 173 -26.08 38.98 -9.55
CA ASN A 173 -25.69 38.65 -10.91
C ASN A 173 -26.51 37.44 -11.37
N PHE A 174 -27.21 37.58 -12.50
CA PHE A 174 -27.94 36.50 -13.15
C PHE A 174 -27.22 36.14 -14.44
N ALA A 175 -26.72 34.92 -14.54
CA ALA A 175 -26.00 34.43 -15.71
C ALA A 175 -26.72 33.20 -16.28
N GLY A 176 -27.24 33.32 -17.50
CA GLY A 176 -27.84 32.22 -18.25
C GLY A 176 -26.97 31.82 -19.44
N ASN A 177 -26.61 30.54 -19.55
CA ASN A 177 -25.93 30.01 -20.72
C ASN A 177 -26.99 29.61 -21.77
N PHE A 178 -27.42 30.56 -22.60
CA PHE A 178 -28.31 30.27 -23.73
C PHE A 178 -27.50 29.62 -24.84
N GLY A 179 -27.66 28.31 -24.99
CA GLY A 179 -26.81 27.45 -25.81
C GLY A 179 -26.45 28.04 -27.19
N GLY A 180 -25.14 28.16 -27.43
CA GLY A 180 -24.59 28.60 -28.70
C GLY A 180 -23.41 27.72 -29.14
N GLY A 181 -23.63 26.99 -30.24
CA GLY A 181 -22.65 26.71 -31.29
C GLY A 181 -21.39 25.89 -30.98
N PHE A 182 -21.27 24.74 -31.64
CA PHE A 182 -19.95 24.14 -31.91
C PHE A 182 -19.09 25.13 -32.74
N GLY A 183 -17.86 25.42 -32.30
CA GLY A 183 -16.83 25.94 -33.22
C GLY A 183 -15.80 26.92 -32.65
N SER A 184 -14.54 26.51 -32.77
CA SER A 184 -13.36 27.34 -33.07
C SER A 184 -12.74 28.22 -31.98
N GLY A 185 -11.67 27.68 -31.40
CA GLY A 185 -10.37 28.36 -31.30
C GLY A 185 -10.30 29.69 -30.57
N ALA A 186 -10.03 29.66 -29.27
CA ALA A 186 -9.21 30.66 -28.61
C ALA A 186 -8.50 30.04 -27.41
N ASN A 187 -7.20 29.80 -27.60
CA ASN A 187 -6.24 29.49 -26.57
C ASN A 187 -6.23 30.63 -25.53
N THR A 188 -6.80 30.41 -24.34
CA THR A 188 -6.49 31.21 -23.16
C THR A 188 -5.80 30.32 -22.15
N ILE A 189 -4.47 30.41 -22.20
CA ILE A 189 -3.54 29.90 -21.20
C ILE A 189 -4.01 30.39 -19.84
N SER A 190 -4.57 29.50 -19.02
CA SER A 190 -4.63 29.72 -17.58
C SER A 190 -3.25 29.37 -17.01
N PRO A 191 -2.56 30.28 -16.29
CA PRO A 191 -1.28 29.95 -15.68
C PRO A 191 -1.45 28.89 -14.59
N HIS A 192 -0.50 27.94 -14.57
CA HIS A 192 -0.44 26.86 -13.61
C HIS A 192 -0.17 27.40 -12.18
N VAL A 193 -0.92 26.88 -11.19
CA VAL A 193 -0.57 26.25 -9.87
C VAL A 193 0.74 26.75 -9.17
N PRO A 194 0.88 26.84 -7.81
CA PRO A 194 0.33 25.86 -6.88
C PRO A 194 -0.11 26.26 -5.46
N ALA A 195 -0.86 25.34 -4.88
CA ALA A 195 -1.13 25.21 -3.46
C ALA A 195 0.13 24.83 -2.66
N ALA A 196 0.11 25.26 -1.40
CA ALA A 196 1.02 25.02 -0.28
C ALA A 196 1.91 23.75 -0.32
N ALA A 197 3.20 23.97 -0.02
CA ALA A 197 4.06 22.99 0.65
C ALA A 197 4.61 23.64 1.93
N ALA A 198 4.28 23.03 3.07
CA ALA A 198 4.94 23.28 4.33
C ALA A 198 6.24 22.48 4.36
N GLU A 199 7.38 23.15 4.40
CA GLU A 199 8.64 22.61 4.93
C GLU A 199 9.47 23.78 5.48
N LEU A 200 9.63 23.84 6.80
CA LEU A 200 10.80 24.46 7.41
C LEU A 200 11.26 23.53 8.53
N GLY A 201 12.16 22.63 8.17
CA GLY A 201 13.20 22.14 9.06
C GLY A 201 14.51 22.85 8.73
N ASN A 202 14.96 23.69 9.66
CA ASN A 202 16.33 23.70 10.20
C ASN A 202 16.32 24.53 11.49
#